data_AF-A0A2Z6M6A0-F1
#
_entry.id   AF-A0A2Z6M6A0-F1
#
_cell.length_a   1.000
_cell.length_b   1.000
_cell.length_c   1.000
_cell.angle_alpha   90.00
_cell.angle_beta   90.00
_cell.angle_gamma   90.00
#
_symmetry.space_group_name_H-M   'P 1'
#
loop_
_entity.id
_entity.type
_entity.pdbx_description
1 polymer ?
#
loop_
_entity_poly.entity_id
_entity_poly.type
_entity_poly.pdbx_seq_one_letter_code
_entity_poly.pdbx_strand_id
1 'polypeptide(L)'
;MNVDHDQPPHTTATAAAKAQQALQTLTAGPLTSSVAKLAASSRCIPSERDYFFYRNFNEFKVPVDEISRESQSMLEAIGVAANAAFPDDIDDGYDWLVNVNDDVLERFDVSADEFRKVREEEEKSGRVNVNEGMMMEDGFELVCGKKKKGGRGKVVVEDSEIPVVDGVKVAMKDKKTLGPKAKIPFHIPTIPRPQDEYTIIVNNSNLPFEHVWLQRSDDGQKFVHPLEKLSVLDFVDKDPENVVPQKPPSLESTPFKLVEEVKDLKEMAAKLRSVNEFAVDLEHNQYRSFQGLTCLMQISTRTEDFVVDTLKLRIHIGPHLRELFKDPSKRKVMHGADKDIVWLQRDFGIYVCNLFDTGQASKVLQLERNSLEYLLHHFCEVSANKEYQNADWRLRPIPDEMLSIFNTQGVQM
;
A
#
# COMPACT_ATOMS: atom_id res chain seq x y z
N MET A 1 38.67 10.36 48.60
CA MET A 1 38.40 9.77 47.28
C MET A 1 36.91 9.51 47.21
N ASN A 2 36.14 10.50 46.75
CA ASN A 2 34.72 10.33 46.45
C ASN A 2 34.60 10.34 44.93
N VAL A 3 33.90 9.33 44.40
CA VAL A 3 33.71 9.09 42.99
C VAL A 3 32.41 9.77 42.58
N ASP A 4 32.51 10.73 41.66
CA ASP A 4 31.36 11.35 40.98
C ASP A 4 30.69 10.32 40.06
N HIS A 5 29.37 10.23 40.14
CA HIS A 5 28.52 9.55 39.14
C HIS A 5 27.89 10.62 38.24
N ASP A 6 28.30 10.63 36.98
CA ASP A 6 27.70 11.39 35.88
C ASP A 6 26.26 10.90 35.60
N GLN A 7 25.30 11.84 35.55
CA GLN A 7 23.95 11.64 35.01
C GLN A 7 23.93 11.92 33.50
N PRO A 8 23.16 11.18 32.67
CA PRO A 8 22.96 11.49 31.25
C PRO A 8 21.84 12.53 31.02
N PRO A 9 21.77 13.19 29.84
CA PRO A 9 21.12 14.49 29.66
C PRO A 9 19.62 14.43 29.37
N HIS A 10 18.90 15.45 29.87
CA HIS A 10 17.50 15.78 29.60
C HIS A 10 17.32 16.38 28.18
N THR A 11 16.97 15.58 27.18
CA THR A 11 16.70 16.12 25.81
C THR A 11 15.41 15.61 25.14
N THR A 12 14.75 14.57 25.65
CA THR A 12 13.59 13.94 24.98
C THR A 12 12.24 14.56 25.33
N ALA A 13 12.06 15.02 26.58
CA ALA A 13 10.80 15.63 27.05
C ALA A 13 10.40 16.93 26.31
N THR A 14 11.34 17.58 25.62
CA THR A 14 11.13 18.87 24.94
C THR A 14 10.50 18.71 23.54
N ALA A 15 10.53 17.53 22.94
CA ALA A 15 10.03 17.29 21.58
C ALA A 15 8.52 16.96 21.56
N ALA A 16 8.06 16.09 22.46
CA ALA A 16 6.65 15.71 22.58
C ALA A 16 5.76 16.91 22.96
N ALA A 17 6.22 17.73 23.92
CA ALA A 17 5.54 18.96 24.31
C ALA A 17 5.42 19.96 23.14
N LYS A 18 6.43 20.02 22.26
CA LYS A 18 6.39 20.85 21.05
C LYS A 18 5.40 20.32 20.00
N ALA A 19 5.32 19.00 19.82
CA ALA A 19 4.38 18.37 18.87
C ALA A 19 2.91 18.58 19.30
N GLN A 20 2.61 18.39 20.58
CA GLN A 20 1.29 18.64 21.15
C GLN A 20 0.89 20.12 21.07
N GLN A 21 1.83 21.03 21.35
CA GLN A 21 1.63 22.46 21.21
C GLN A 21 1.42 22.86 19.73
N ALA A 22 2.12 22.22 18.79
CA ALA A 22 1.89 22.41 17.36
C ALA A 22 0.50 21.92 16.93
N LEU A 23 0.05 20.77 17.42
CA LEU A 23 -1.28 20.22 17.13
C LEU A 23 -2.42 21.09 17.68
N GLN A 24 -2.25 21.60 18.91
CA GLN A 24 -3.18 22.57 19.52
C GLN A 24 -3.20 23.89 18.76
N THR A 25 -2.04 24.35 18.29
CA THR A 25 -1.95 25.56 17.46
C THR A 25 -2.58 25.35 16.08
N LEU A 26 -2.49 24.14 15.51
CA LEU A 26 -3.10 23.78 14.23
C LEU A 26 -4.64 23.75 14.33
N THR A 27 -5.16 23.13 15.39
CA THR A 27 -6.61 22.97 15.63
C THR A 27 -7.30 24.25 16.11
N ALA A 28 -6.60 25.09 16.89
CA ALA A 28 -7.07 26.40 17.33
C ALA A 28 -6.69 27.56 16.38
N GLY A 29 -5.92 27.26 15.32
CA GLY A 29 -5.36 28.24 14.41
C GLY A 29 -6.31 28.72 13.30
N PRO A 30 -5.88 29.72 12.52
CA PRO A 30 -6.67 30.28 11.43
C PRO A 30 -6.87 29.30 10.26
N LEU A 31 -6.16 28.17 10.23
CA LEU A 31 -6.21 27.19 9.13
C LEU A 31 -7.63 26.67 8.88
N THR A 32 -8.33 26.19 9.90
CA THR A 32 -9.71 25.69 9.77
C THR A 32 -10.64 26.77 9.22
N SER A 33 -10.49 28.01 9.69
CA SER A 33 -11.28 29.14 9.19
C SER A 33 -10.92 29.53 7.74
N SER A 34 -9.66 29.35 7.35
CA SER A 34 -9.14 29.69 6.03
C SER A 34 -9.57 28.64 5.00
N VAL A 35 -9.49 27.36 5.35
CA VAL A 35 -10.00 26.24 4.54
C VAL A 35 -11.51 26.36 4.35
N ALA A 36 -12.27 26.70 5.40
CA ALA A 36 -13.71 26.93 5.29
C ALA A 36 -14.05 28.11 4.35
N LYS A 37 -13.30 29.21 4.42
CA LYS A 37 -13.46 30.36 3.51
C LYS A 37 -13.09 30.00 2.07
N LEU A 38 -12.04 29.23 1.88
CA LEU A 38 -11.61 28.75 0.56
C LEU A 38 -12.68 27.84 -0.06
N ALA A 39 -13.17 26.86 0.69
CA ALA A 39 -14.24 25.95 0.26
C ALA A 39 -15.58 26.66 0.00
N ALA A 40 -15.86 27.77 0.70
CA ALA A 40 -17.01 28.60 0.40
C ALA A 40 -16.81 29.41 -0.89
N SER A 41 -15.61 29.91 -1.13
CA SER A 41 -15.27 30.72 -2.31
C SER A 41 -15.18 29.88 -3.59
N SER A 42 -14.78 28.61 -3.49
CA SER A 42 -14.73 27.69 -4.64
C SER A 42 -16.11 27.41 -5.24
N ARG A 43 -17.20 27.54 -4.47
CA ARG A 43 -18.59 27.38 -4.96
C ARG A 43 -19.03 28.49 -5.93
N CYS A 44 -18.31 29.60 -5.95
CA CYS A 44 -18.50 30.66 -6.93
C CYS A 44 -17.81 30.34 -8.26
N ILE A 45 -16.93 29.34 -8.30
CA ILE A 45 -16.34 28.83 -9.54
C ILE A 45 -17.38 27.92 -10.17
N PRO A 46 -17.84 28.23 -11.39
CA PRO A 46 -18.92 27.48 -11.96
C PRO A 46 -18.43 26.14 -12.55
N SER A 47 -19.13 25.05 -12.23
CA SER A 47 -18.76 23.67 -12.60
C SER A 47 -19.51 23.09 -13.80
N GLU A 48 -20.57 23.74 -14.31
CA GLU A 48 -21.51 23.12 -15.25
C GLU A 48 -21.84 23.94 -16.51
N ARG A 49 -21.16 25.06 -16.78
CA ARG A 49 -21.38 25.78 -18.04
C ARG A 49 -20.12 25.77 -18.90
N ASP A 50 -20.34 25.82 -20.20
CA ASP A 50 -19.29 26.05 -21.16
C ASP A 50 -18.80 27.52 -21.05
N TYR A 51 -17.58 27.69 -20.53
CA TYR A 51 -16.91 28.99 -20.41
C TYR A 51 -15.89 29.23 -21.53
N PHE A 52 -15.82 28.37 -22.55
CA PHE A 52 -14.86 28.52 -23.66
C PHE A 52 -15.00 29.86 -24.37
N PHE A 53 -16.23 30.40 -24.43
CA PHE A 53 -16.48 31.74 -24.98
C PHE A 53 -15.73 32.84 -24.22
N TYR A 54 -15.67 32.77 -22.89
CA TYR A 54 -15.06 33.79 -22.04
C TYR A 54 -13.53 33.71 -21.99
N ARG A 55 -12.94 32.56 -22.33
CA ARG A 55 -11.48 32.39 -22.46
C ARG A 55 -10.84 33.29 -23.53
N ASN A 56 -11.65 33.93 -24.39
CA ASN A 56 -11.18 34.89 -25.38
C ASN A 56 -10.88 36.29 -24.79
N PHE A 57 -11.34 36.56 -23.56
CA PHE A 57 -11.14 37.85 -22.90
C PHE A 57 -10.04 37.73 -21.84
N ASN A 58 -9.07 38.63 -21.88
CA ASN A 58 -7.95 38.62 -20.92
C ASN A 58 -8.43 38.85 -19.48
N GLU A 59 -9.52 39.60 -19.32
CA GLU A 59 -10.16 39.91 -18.04
C GLU A 59 -10.71 38.65 -17.35
N PHE A 60 -10.99 37.58 -18.12
CA PHE A 60 -11.40 36.28 -17.59
C PHE A 60 -10.24 35.28 -17.56
N LYS A 61 -9.41 35.27 -18.61
CA LYS A 61 -8.30 34.33 -18.75
C LYS A 61 -7.23 34.53 -17.66
N VAL A 62 -6.79 35.76 -17.43
CA VAL A 62 -5.67 36.06 -16.52
C VAL A 62 -5.98 35.63 -15.08
N PRO A 63 -7.15 35.97 -14.48
CA PRO A 63 -7.48 35.51 -13.13
C PRO A 63 -7.66 34.00 -13.01
N VAL A 64 -8.21 33.32 -14.04
CA VAL A 64 -8.39 31.87 -14.03
C VAL A 64 -7.06 31.14 -14.10
N ASP A 65 -6.14 31.58 -14.96
CA ASP A 65 -4.80 31.02 -15.07
C ASP A 65 -4.01 31.24 -13.76
N GLU A 66 -4.19 32.39 -13.10
CA GLU A 66 -3.58 32.67 -11.79
C GLU A 66 -4.11 31.74 -10.69
N ILE A 67 -5.43 31.57 -10.58
CA ILE A 67 -6.07 30.64 -9.64
C ILE A 67 -5.61 29.20 -9.91
N SER A 68 -5.52 28.78 -11.17
CA SER A 68 -5.07 27.44 -11.53
C SER A 68 -3.63 27.19 -11.10
N ARG A 69 -2.74 28.15 -11.36
CA ARG A 69 -1.32 28.07 -10.98
C ARG A 69 -1.12 28.03 -9.47
N GLU A 70 -1.84 28.86 -8.72
CA GLU A 70 -1.77 28.83 -7.25
C GLU A 70 -2.32 27.51 -6.69
N SER A 71 -3.43 27.02 -7.26
CA SER A 71 -4.03 25.75 -6.85
C SER A 71 -3.10 24.57 -7.11
N GLN A 72 -2.46 24.53 -8.27
CA GLN A 72 -1.46 23.52 -8.63
C GLN A 72 -0.26 23.56 -7.67
N SER A 73 0.29 24.75 -7.40
CA SER A 73 1.41 24.90 -6.47
C SER A 73 1.08 24.41 -5.05
N MET A 74 -0.14 24.63 -4.58
CA MET A 74 -0.60 24.09 -3.29
C MET A 74 -0.70 22.55 -3.32
N LEU A 75 -1.23 21.98 -4.39
CA LEU A 75 -1.36 20.52 -4.54
C LEU A 75 0.01 19.83 -4.68
N GLU A 76 0.97 20.44 -5.38
CA GLU A 76 2.35 19.98 -5.43
C GLU A 76 2.99 19.98 -4.04
N ALA A 77 2.80 21.03 -3.25
CA ALA A 77 3.31 21.11 -1.88
C ALA A 77 2.70 20.03 -0.98
N ILE A 78 1.39 19.78 -1.11
CA ILE A 78 0.71 18.67 -0.42
C ILE A 78 1.30 17.33 -0.86
N GLY A 79 1.56 17.16 -2.16
CA GLY A 79 2.14 15.93 -2.69
C GLY A 79 3.55 15.64 -2.18
N VAL A 80 4.41 16.66 -2.11
CA VAL A 80 5.73 16.53 -1.48
C VAL A 80 5.59 16.11 -0.02
N ALA A 81 4.65 16.69 0.73
CA ALA A 81 4.41 16.33 2.12
C ALA A 81 3.83 14.91 2.30
N ALA A 82 3.01 14.45 1.35
CA ALA A 82 2.42 13.12 1.32
C ALA A 82 3.35 12.04 0.75
N ASN A 83 4.53 12.41 0.23
CA ASN A 83 5.40 11.54 -0.59
C ASN A 83 4.73 11.01 -1.87
N ALA A 84 3.78 11.75 -2.43
CA ALA A 84 3.07 11.44 -3.66
C ALA A 84 3.07 12.68 -4.56
N ALA A 85 3.97 12.75 -5.55
CA ALA A 85 4.06 13.92 -6.44
C ALA A 85 2.73 14.17 -7.19
N PHE A 86 2.30 15.43 -7.24
CA PHE A 86 1.09 15.82 -7.97
C PHE A 86 1.34 15.67 -9.49
N PRO A 87 0.41 15.05 -10.25
CA PRO A 87 0.58 14.83 -11.68
C PRO A 87 0.48 16.13 -12.50
N ASP A 88 1.18 16.17 -13.64
CA ASP A 88 1.12 17.29 -14.60
C ASP A 88 -0.22 17.33 -15.36
N ASP A 89 -0.88 16.18 -15.51
CA ASP A 89 -2.21 16.06 -16.09
C ASP A 89 -3.28 16.15 -15.00
N ILE A 90 -4.25 17.05 -15.18
CA ILE A 90 -5.35 17.26 -14.23
C ILE A 90 -6.30 16.05 -14.23
N ASP A 91 -6.41 15.32 -15.35
CA ASP A 91 -7.24 14.11 -15.43
C ASP A 91 -6.71 13.01 -14.50
N ASP A 92 -5.39 12.94 -14.29
CA ASP A 92 -4.74 12.06 -13.30
C ASP A 92 -4.82 12.61 -11.87
N GLY A 93 -5.17 13.89 -11.70
CA GLY A 93 -5.23 14.57 -10.41
C GLY A 93 -6.32 14.02 -9.47
N TYR A 94 -7.43 13.54 -10.03
CA TYR A 94 -8.49 12.90 -9.24
C TYR A 94 -8.02 11.56 -8.65
N ASP A 95 -7.42 10.70 -9.47
CA ASP A 95 -6.87 9.41 -9.03
C ASP A 95 -5.76 9.62 -8.00
N TRP A 96 -4.88 10.59 -8.23
CA TRP A 96 -3.87 11.00 -7.27
C TRP A 96 -4.49 11.41 -5.93
N LEU A 97 -5.55 12.22 -5.95
CA LEU A 97 -6.22 12.68 -4.73
C LEU A 97 -6.88 11.53 -3.97
N VAL A 98 -7.51 10.59 -4.67
CA VAL A 98 -8.10 9.38 -4.06
C VAL A 98 -7.01 8.58 -3.35
N ASN A 99 -5.89 8.30 -4.03
CA ASN A 99 -4.78 7.55 -3.45
C ASN A 99 -4.18 8.24 -2.21
N VAL A 100 -3.97 9.56 -2.26
CA VAL A 100 -3.46 10.32 -1.11
C VAL A 100 -4.44 10.29 0.06
N ASN A 101 -5.74 10.40 -0.21
CA ASN A 101 -6.75 10.32 0.85
C ASN A 101 -6.83 8.92 1.47
N ASP A 102 -6.77 7.87 0.66
CA ASP A 102 -6.77 6.48 1.13
C ASP A 102 -5.56 6.24 2.03
N ASP A 103 -4.36 6.66 1.61
CA ASP A 103 -3.13 6.59 2.42
C ASP A 103 -3.26 7.30 3.78
N VAL A 104 -3.89 8.48 3.80
CA VAL A 104 -4.07 9.27 5.04
C VAL A 104 -5.10 8.63 5.96
N LEU A 105 -6.24 8.20 5.41
CA LEU A 105 -7.30 7.54 6.18
C LEU A 105 -6.83 6.20 6.75
N GLU A 106 -6.05 5.45 5.98
CA GLU A 106 -5.41 4.22 6.41
C GLU A 106 -4.48 4.46 7.62
N ARG A 107 -3.60 5.48 7.54
CA ARG A 107 -2.73 5.85 8.67
C ARG A 107 -3.55 6.25 9.91
N PHE A 108 -4.67 6.94 9.71
CA PHE A 108 -5.56 7.32 10.81
C PHE A 108 -6.23 6.09 11.45
N ASP A 109 -6.78 5.18 10.65
CA ASP A 109 -7.43 3.96 11.13
C ASP A 109 -6.47 3.09 11.93
N VAL A 110 -5.22 2.97 11.46
CA VAL A 110 -4.13 2.29 12.17
C VAL A 110 -3.89 2.91 13.54
N SER A 111 -3.74 4.24 13.61
CA SER A 111 -3.51 4.95 14.87
C SER A 111 -4.71 4.83 15.83
N ALA A 112 -5.93 4.90 15.28
CA ALA A 112 -7.15 4.77 16.05
C ALA A 112 -7.32 3.36 16.66
N ASP A 113 -6.94 2.31 15.92
CA ASP A 113 -6.99 0.94 16.40
C ASP A 113 -5.91 0.62 17.43
N GLU A 114 -4.70 1.16 17.27
CA GLU A 114 -3.66 1.08 18.30
C GLU A 114 -4.13 1.74 19.60
N PHE A 115 -4.70 2.95 19.51
CA PHE A 115 -5.27 3.66 20.65
C PHE A 115 -6.37 2.84 21.34
N ARG A 116 -7.26 2.23 20.55
CA ARG A 116 -8.35 1.39 21.07
C ARG A 116 -7.82 0.16 21.80
N LYS A 117 -6.78 -0.48 21.25
CA LYS A 117 -6.15 -1.65 21.86
C LYS A 117 -5.48 -1.32 23.19
N VAL A 118 -4.73 -0.22 23.26
CA VAL A 118 -4.14 0.28 24.51
C VAL A 118 -5.22 0.49 25.58
N ARG A 119 -6.34 1.11 25.19
CA ARG A 119 -7.48 1.33 26.10
C ARG A 119 -8.12 0.05 26.60
N GLU A 120 -8.30 -0.94 25.73
CA GLU A 120 -8.86 -2.24 26.13
C GLU A 120 -7.93 -3.00 27.09
N GLU A 121 -6.61 -2.88 26.92
CA GLU A 121 -5.60 -3.48 27.81
C GLU A 121 -5.55 -2.78 29.18
N GLU A 122 -5.68 -1.45 29.21
CA GLU A 122 -5.80 -0.66 30.45
C GLU A 122 -7.08 -1.01 31.22
N GLU A 123 -8.21 -1.17 30.52
CA GLU A 123 -9.50 -1.51 31.14
C GLU A 123 -9.53 -2.96 31.66
N LYS A 124 -8.88 -3.91 30.96
CA LYS A 124 -8.75 -5.31 31.41
C LYS A 124 -7.79 -5.49 32.58
N SER A 125 -6.73 -4.69 32.67
CA SER A 125 -5.72 -4.80 33.73
C SER A 125 -6.10 -4.08 35.03
N GLY A 126 -7.11 -3.20 35.01
CA GLY A 126 -7.58 -2.45 36.19
C GLY A 126 -6.55 -1.49 36.78
N ARG A 127 -5.40 -1.29 36.11
CA ARG A 127 -4.38 -0.30 36.42
C ARG A 127 -4.33 0.67 35.25
N VAL A 128 -4.50 1.96 35.54
CA VAL A 128 -4.03 3.00 34.62
C VAL A 128 -2.54 2.76 34.47
N ASN A 129 -2.11 2.36 33.28
CA ASN A 129 -0.73 1.98 33.05
C ASN A 129 0.07 3.28 32.91
N VAL A 130 0.35 3.92 34.05
CA VAL A 130 1.42 4.93 34.12
C VAL A 130 2.73 4.15 34.09
N ASN A 131 3.02 3.55 32.93
CA ASN A 131 4.29 2.89 32.69
C ASN A 131 5.24 3.98 32.22
N GLU A 132 6.08 4.41 33.14
CA GLU A 132 7.05 5.52 33.07
C GLU A 132 8.22 5.23 32.10
N GLY A 133 8.01 4.39 31.07
CA GLY A 133 9.05 3.91 30.15
C GLY A 133 8.65 3.78 28.69
N MET A 134 7.44 4.19 28.29
CA MET A 134 6.97 4.06 26.89
C MET A 134 6.31 5.34 26.34
N MET A 135 6.55 6.47 27.02
CA MET A 135 6.11 7.80 26.58
C MET A 135 7.24 8.51 25.83
N MET A 136 7.69 8.01 24.69
CA MET A 136 8.54 8.77 23.76
C MET A 136 8.46 8.18 22.35
N GLU A 137 7.35 8.39 21.64
CA GLU A 137 7.43 8.72 20.20
C GLU A 137 6.11 9.19 19.57
N ASP A 138 4.94 8.86 20.11
CA ASP A 138 3.67 9.33 19.53
C ASP A 138 2.89 10.27 20.47
N GLY A 139 2.68 11.49 19.97
CA GLY A 139 2.23 12.63 20.76
C GLY A 139 0.71 12.70 20.88
N PHE A 140 0.15 12.18 21.96
CA PHE A 140 -1.17 12.59 22.46
C PHE A 140 -1.21 12.53 23.99
N GLU A 141 -1.21 13.69 24.65
CA GLU A 141 -1.39 13.78 26.10
C GLU A 141 -2.86 14.10 26.47
N LEU A 142 -3.37 13.35 27.44
CA LEU A 142 -4.74 13.40 27.99
C LEU A 142 -5.05 14.73 28.71
N VAL A 143 -6.19 15.35 28.40
CA VAL A 143 -6.87 16.29 29.31
C VAL A 143 -7.97 15.53 30.07
N CYS A 144 -7.63 15.01 31.25
CA CYS A 144 -8.60 14.41 32.18
C CYS A 144 -9.40 15.49 32.92
N GLY A 145 -10.64 15.74 32.49
CA GLY A 145 -11.64 16.44 33.28
C GLY A 145 -12.03 15.62 34.53
N LYS A 146 -11.59 16.04 35.72
CA LYS A 146 -11.96 15.42 37.01
C LYS A 146 -13.48 15.48 37.23
N LYS A 147 -14.18 14.36 37.11
CA LYS A 147 -15.54 14.20 37.65
C LYS A 147 -15.46 13.62 39.07
N LYS A 148 -15.82 14.45 40.05
CA LYS A 148 -15.88 14.13 41.49
C LYS A 148 -16.84 12.95 41.73
N LYS A 149 -16.36 11.98 42.52
CA LYS A 149 -17.12 10.83 43.03
C LYS A 149 -18.04 11.26 44.18
N GLY A 150 -19.32 10.91 44.10
CA GLY A 150 -20.33 10.92 45.16
C GLY A 150 -21.64 10.51 44.49
N GLY A 151 -22.49 9.61 44.97
CA GLY A 151 -22.65 8.84 46.19
C GLY A 151 -23.90 7.97 45.95
N ARG A 152 -24.05 6.88 46.69
CA ARG A 152 -25.09 5.84 46.54
C ARG A 152 -26.53 6.38 46.45
N GLY A 153 -27.38 5.73 45.64
CA GLY A 153 -28.84 5.81 45.73
C GLY A 153 -29.55 4.87 44.76
N LYS A 154 -30.21 3.83 45.28
CA LYS A 154 -31.20 2.96 44.60
C LYS A 154 -32.34 3.78 44.00
N VAL A 155 -32.86 3.42 42.81
CA VAL A 155 -34.31 3.26 42.52
C VAL A 155 -34.48 2.30 41.31
N VAL A 156 -35.57 1.54 41.38
CA VAL A 156 -36.05 0.40 40.59
C VAL A 156 -37.06 0.84 39.53
N VAL A 157 -36.99 0.22 38.34
CA VAL A 157 -38.04 -0.17 37.35
C VAL A 157 -39.11 0.85 36.91
N GLU A 158 -39.26 1.03 35.58
CA GLU A 158 -40.54 0.78 34.90
C GLU A 158 -40.38 0.61 33.38
N ASP A 159 -40.89 -0.52 32.89
CA ASP A 159 -41.12 -0.87 31.49
C ASP A 159 -42.29 -0.05 30.91
N SER A 160 -42.24 0.23 29.61
CA SER A 160 -43.44 0.43 28.79
C SER A 160 -43.15 0.07 27.34
N GLU A 161 -43.76 -1.02 26.90
CA GLU A 161 -43.72 -1.60 25.56
C GLU A 161 -44.66 -0.88 24.55
N ILE A 162 -44.16 -0.62 23.32
CA ILE A 162 -44.66 -1.05 21.97
C ILE A 162 -46.08 -0.58 21.53
N PRO A 163 -46.39 -0.20 20.24
CA PRO A 163 -45.97 -0.82 18.96
C PRO A 163 -45.52 0.12 17.83
N VAL A 164 -44.87 -0.34 16.74
CA VAL A 164 -45.54 -0.82 15.51
C VAL A 164 -44.51 -1.38 14.49
N VAL A 165 -44.74 -2.65 14.11
CA VAL A 165 -44.70 -3.31 12.78
C VAL A 165 -43.37 -3.59 12.04
N ASP A 166 -43.01 -4.87 12.13
CA ASP A 166 -42.66 -5.87 11.09
C ASP A 166 -41.85 -5.47 9.84
N GLY A 167 -40.70 -6.14 9.68
CA GLY A 167 -39.79 -6.00 8.54
C GLY A 167 -38.64 -7.00 8.60
N VAL A 168 -38.91 -8.22 8.13
CA VAL A 168 -37.98 -9.22 7.54
C VAL A 168 -36.69 -9.56 8.32
N LYS A 169 -36.69 -10.74 8.96
CA LYS A 169 -35.51 -11.39 9.56
C LYS A 169 -34.53 -11.85 8.47
N VAL A 170 -33.33 -11.28 8.45
CA VAL A 170 -32.15 -11.92 7.85
C VAL A 170 -31.47 -12.76 8.94
N ALA A 171 -31.37 -14.06 8.69
CA ALA A 171 -30.76 -15.01 9.62
C ALA A 171 -29.24 -14.73 9.73
N MET A 172 -28.82 -14.13 10.84
CA MET A 172 -27.42 -14.16 11.25
C MET A 172 -27.10 -15.58 11.72
N LYS A 173 -26.33 -16.30 10.91
CA LYS A 173 -25.77 -17.59 11.28
C LYS A 173 -24.78 -17.37 12.43
N ASP A 174 -25.07 -17.94 13.59
CA ASP A 174 -24.29 -17.84 14.82
C ASP A 174 -22.81 -18.20 14.59
N LYS A 175 -21.95 -17.18 14.57
CA LYS A 175 -20.48 -17.32 14.58
C LYS A 175 -20.02 -17.50 16.03
N LYS A 176 -20.45 -18.60 16.67
CA LYS A 176 -20.17 -18.88 18.09
C LYS A 176 -19.53 -20.24 18.27
N THR A 177 -18.46 -20.53 17.53
CA THR A 177 -17.61 -21.72 17.75
C THR A 177 -16.17 -21.62 17.23
N LEU A 178 -15.65 -20.43 16.89
CA LEU A 178 -14.21 -20.21 16.73
C LEU A 178 -13.86 -18.93 17.48
N GLY A 179 -12.81 -18.95 18.30
CA GLY A 179 -12.31 -17.74 18.98
C GLY A 179 -12.00 -16.61 17.98
N PRO A 180 -11.81 -15.36 18.43
CA PRO A 180 -11.45 -14.26 17.54
C PRO A 180 -10.16 -14.66 16.80
N LYS A 181 -10.24 -14.81 15.47
CA LYS A 181 -9.06 -14.98 14.63
C LYS A 181 -8.14 -13.78 14.90
N ALA A 182 -6.89 -14.03 15.27
CA ALA A 182 -5.95 -12.98 15.58
C ALA A 182 -5.64 -12.20 14.30
N LYS A 183 -6.09 -10.95 14.22
CA LYS A 183 -5.70 -10.05 13.12
C LYS A 183 -4.19 -9.85 13.18
N ILE A 184 -3.51 -10.16 12.08
CA ILE A 184 -2.07 -9.95 11.96
C ILE A 184 -1.87 -8.44 11.78
N PRO A 185 -1.08 -7.79 12.65
CA PRO A 185 -0.95 -6.33 12.62
C PRO A 185 -0.09 -5.88 11.43
N PHE A 186 -0.27 -4.63 11.04
CA PHE A 186 0.51 -3.99 9.98
C PHE A 186 2.00 -3.85 10.32
N HIS A 187 2.30 -3.77 11.61
CA HIS A 187 3.64 -3.70 12.13
C HIS A 187 3.81 -4.60 13.35
N ILE A 188 4.87 -5.40 13.34
CA ILE A 188 5.30 -6.19 14.48
C ILE A 188 6.70 -5.70 14.90
N PRO A 189 6.81 -4.92 15.99
CA PRO A 189 8.09 -4.36 16.45
C PRO A 189 9.13 -5.40 16.83
N THR A 190 8.69 -6.60 17.21
CA THR A 190 9.55 -7.70 17.64
C THR A 190 10.19 -8.46 16.48
N ILE A 191 9.74 -8.26 15.23
CA ILE A 191 10.38 -8.87 14.06
C ILE A 191 11.77 -8.23 13.88
N PRO A 192 12.86 -9.04 13.90
CA PRO A 192 14.20 -8.57 13.60
C PRO A 192 14.25 -7.88 12.23
N ARG A 193 15.20 -6.95 12.06
CA ARG A 193 15.36 -6.32 10.74
C ARG A 193 15.84 -7.39 9.74
N PRO A 194 15.13 -7.61 8.62
CA PRO A 194 15.56 -8.61 7.62
C PRO A 194 16.98 -8.36 7.09
N GLN A 195 17.43 -7.11 7.09
CA GLN A 195 18.78 -6.73 6.70
C GLN A 195 19.86 -7.37 7.60
N ASP A 196 19.58 -7.49 8.90
CA ASP A 196 20.52 -8.09 9.86
C ASP A 196 20.47 -9.62 9.78
N GLU A 197 19.28 -10.20 9.60
CA GLU A 197 19.07 -11.65 9.57
C GLU A 197 19.57 -12.29 8.27
N TYR A 198 19.25 -11.70 7.13
CA TYR A 198 19.59 -12.23 5.80
C TYR A 198 20.79 -11.53 5.17
N THR A 199 21.50 -10.68 5.93
CA THR A 199 22.66 -9.90 5.47
C THR A 199 22.35 -9.14 4.17
N ILE A 200 21.15 -8.53 4.11
CA ILE A 200 20.72 -7.77 2.93
C ILE A 200 21.49 -6.46 2.91
N ILE A 201 22.33 -6.29 1.89
CA ILE A 201 23.07 -5.04 1.67
C ILE A 201 22.10 -4.02 1.09
N VAL A 202 21.89 -2.91 1.81
CA VAL A 202 21.00 -1.82 1.39
C VAL A 202 21.82 -0.56 1.18
N ASN A 203 21.62 0.10 0.03
CA ASN A 203 22.17 1.41 -0.25
C ASN A 203 21.10 2.48 -0.03
N ASN A 204 21.13 3.17 1.12
CA ASN A 204 20.21 4.26 1.44
C ASN A 204 20.65 5.63 0.91
N SER A 205 21.66 5.67 0.03
CA SER A 205 22.08 6.94 -0.59
C SER A 205 20.94 7.51 -1.41
N ASN A 206 20.72 8.83 -1.32
CA ASN A 206 19.70 9.53 -2.11
C ASN A 206 20.14 9.80 -3.57
N LEU A 207 20.93 8.88 -4.12
CA LEU A 207 21.40 8.96 -5.50
C LEU A 207 20.41 8.18 -6.40
N PRO A 208 20.24 8.60 -7.66
CA PRO A 208 19.48 7.82 -8.63
C PRO A 208 19.99 6.38 -8.69
N PHE A 209 19.07 5.43 -8.83
CA PHE A 209 19.42 4.01 -8.94
C PHE A 209 20.30 3.77 -10.17
N GLU A 210 21.45 3.14 -9.98
CA GLU A 210 22.34 2.79 -11.08
C GLU A 210 21.99 1.41 -11.67
N HIS A 211 21.73 1.39 -12.96
CA HIS A 211 21.39 0.17 -13.71
C HIS A 211 22.62 -0.69 -14.04
N VAL A 212 23.40 -1.08 -13.03
CA VAL A 212 24.72 -1.76 -13.15
C VAL A 212 24.71 -3.05 -13.98
N TRP A 213 23.55 -3.67 -14.19
CA TRP A 213 23.36 -4.92 -14.95
C TRP A 213 22.91 -4.71 -16.40
N LEU A 214 22.78 -3.45 -16.85
CA LEU A 214 22.48 -3.12 -18.24
C LEU A 214 23.77 -2.82 -19.01
N GLN A 215 23.73 -3.11 -20.31
CA GLN A 215 24.80 -2.69 -21.21
C GLN A 215 24.82 -1.16 -21.29
N ARG A 216 26.01 -0.57 -21.36
CA ARG A 216 26.14 0.85 -21.70
C ARG A 216 26.08 1.04 -23.21
N SER A 217 25.63 2.21 -23.64
CA SER A 217 25.68 2.64 -25.03
C SER A 217 27.11 2.70 -25.55
N ASP A 218 27.29 2.73 -26.87
CA ASP A 218 28.61 2.74 -27.51
C ASP A 218 29.46 3.97 -27.10
N ASP A 219 28.81 5.08 -26.76
CA ASP A 219 29.42 6.30 -26.22
C ASP A 219 29.67 6.26 -24.70
N GLY A 220 29.22 5.20 -24.02
CA GLY A 220 29.34 5.01 -22.57
C GLY A 220 28.46 5.91 -21.71
N GLN A 221 27.64 6.78 -22.32
CA GLN A 221 26.92 7.85 -21.60
C GLN A 221 25.64 7.39 -20.92
N LYS A 222 24.95 6.39 -21.47
CA LYS A 222 23.70 5.88 -20.90
C LYS A 222 23.68 4.36 -20.79
N PHE A 223 22.84 3.86 -19.89
CA PHE A 223 22.47 2.45 -19.90
C PHE A 223 21.42 2.20 -20.97
N VAL A 224 21.56 1.11 -21.71
CA VAL A 224 20.63 0.70 -22.77
C VAL A 224 19.60 -0.23 -22.16
N HIS A 225 18.34 0.21 -22.16
CA HIS A 225 17.24 -0.64 -21.68
C HIS A 225 17.05 -1.83 -22.63
N PRO A 226 16.75 -3.05 -22.15
CA PRO A 226 16.55 -4.22 -23.01
C PRO A 226 15.50 -4.01 -24.11
N LEU A 227 14.51 -3.15 -23.86
CA LEU A 227 13.47 -2.77 -24.80
C LEU A 227 13.95 -1.87 -25.95
N GLU A 228 15.08 -1.15 -25.84
CA GLU A 228 15.54 -0.22 -26.90
C GLU A 228 15.85 -0.93 -28.23
N LYS A 229 16.13 -2.24 -28.20
CA LYS A 229 16.43 -3.05 -29.39
C LYS A 229 15.18 -3.65 -30.03
N LEU A 230 14.01 -3.48 -29.41
CA LEU A 230 12.76 -4.11 -29.80
C LEU A 230 11.75 -3.04 -30.19
N SER A 231 10.94 -3.33 -31.20
CA SER A 231 9.83 -2.48 -31.62
C SER A 231 8.61 -2.77 -30.75
N VAL A 232 7.77 -1.77 -30.53
CA VAL A 232 6.44 -1.99 -29.91
C VAL A 232 5.63 -3.04 -30.69
N LEU A 233 5.80 -3.07 -32.03
CA LEU A 233 5.13 -4.05 -32.90
C LEU A 233 5.57 -5.49 -32.64
N ASP A 234 6.72 -5.72 -31.99
CA ASP A 234 7.20 -7.07 -31.66
C ASP A 234 6.36 -7.71 -30.53
N PHE A 235 5.62 -6.91 -29.76
CA PHE A 235 4.80 -7.36 -28.63
C PHE A 235 3.30 -7.37 -28.93
N VAL A 236 2.88 -6.84 -30.08
CA VAL A 236 1.48 -6.86 -30.50
C VAL A 236 1.11 -8.28 -30.91
N ASP A 237 0.01 -8.79 -30.34
CA ASP A 237 -0.53 -10.10 -30.72
C ASP A 237 -0.88 -10.11 -32.21
N LYS A 238 -0.28 -11.05 -32.95
CA LYS A 238 -0.42 -11.14 -34.41
C LYS A 238 -1.75 -11.75 -34.86
N ASP A 239 -2.44 -12.44 -33.95
CA ASP A 239 -3.68 -13.14 -34.23
C ASP A 239 -4.62 -13.14 -33.00
N PRO A 240 -5.12 -11.95 -32.58
CA PRO A 240 -5.93 -11.83 -31.38
C PRO A 240 -7.32 -12.48 -31.52
N GLU A 241 -7.84 -12.60 -32.74
CA GLU A 241 -9.18 -13.14 -33.00
C GLU A 241 -9.28 -14.65 -32.75
N ASN A 242 -8.15 -15.36 -32.77
CA ASN A 242 -8.10 -16.80 -32.54
C ASN A 242 -7.73 -17.18 -31.09
N VAL A 243 -7.57 -16.21 -30.19
CA VAL A 243 -7.27 -16.48 -28.77
C VAL A 243 -8.56 -16.72 -28.00
N VAL A 244 -8.77 -17.97 -27.56
CA VAL A 244 -9.88 -18.31 -26.66
C VAL A 244 -9.43 -18.07 -25.21
N PRO A 245 -10.12 -17.21 -24.44
CA PRO A 245 -9.80 -16.99 -23.03
C PRO A 245 -9.85 -18.29 -22.23
N GLN A 246 -8.75 -18.63 -21.57
CA GLN A 246 -8.68 -19.78 -20.69
C GLN A 246 -9.02 -19.36 -19.27
N LYS A 247 -10.09 -19.91 -18.71
CA LYS A 247 -10.41 -19.68 -17.31
C LYS A 247 -9.35 -20.35 -16.41
N PRO A 248 -8.98 -19.70 -15.31
CA PRO A 248 -8.08 -20.29 -14.34
C PRO A 248 -8.72 -21.53 -13.69
N PRO A 249 -7.91 -22.53 -13.29
CA PRO A 249 -8.40 -23.67 -12.50
C PRO A 249 -8.93 -23.23 -11.14
N SER A 250 -9.73 -24.08 -10.48
CA SER A 250 -10.15 -23.77 -9.11
C SER A 250 -8.95 -23.83 -8.16
N LEU A 251 -9.00 -23.03 -7.10
CA LEU A 251 -7.92 -22.93 -6.11
C LEU A 251 -7.57 -24.29 -5.49
N GLU A 252 -8.58 -25.11 -5.17
CA GLU A 252 -8.39 -26.46 -4.61
C GLU A 252 -7.66 -27.41 -5.57
N SER A 253 -7.76 -27.16 -6.88
CA SER A 253 -7.15 -27.97 -7.93
C SER A 253 -5.81 -27.44 -8.41
N THR A 254 -5.45 -26.21 -8.03
CA THR A 254 -4.23 -25.54 -8.48
C THR A 254 -3.08 -25.91 -7.54
N PRO A 255 -2.02 -26.57 -8.02
CA PRO A 255 -0.84 -26.83 -7.21
C PRO A 255 -0.23 -25.51 -6.72
N PHE A 256 0.12 -25.49 -5.44
CA PHE A 256 0.73 -24.34 -4.76
C PHE A 256 2.08 -24.76 -4.18
N LYS A 257 3.11 -23.93 -4.37
CA LYS A 257 4.43 -24.14 -3.78
C LYS A 257 5.01 -22.88 -3.16
N LEU A 258 5.27 -22.95 -1.85
CA LEU A 258 6.11 -21.99 -1.15
C LEU A 258 7.60 -22.28 -1.46
N VAL A 259 8.32 -21.26 -1.93
CA VAL A 259 9.70 -21.34 -2.41
C VAL A 259 10.60 -20.59 -1.43
N GLU A 260 11.23 -21.33 -0.52
CA GLU A 260 12.12 -20.80 0.52
C GLU A 260 13.58 -21.24 0.33
N GLU A 261 13.83 -22.25 -0.51
CA GLU A 261 15.14 -22.82 -0.75
C GLU A 261 15.61 -22.59 -2.19
N VAL A 262 16.93 -22.45 -2.37
CA VAL A 262 17.53 -22.22 -3.70
C VAL A 262 17.23 -23.35 -4.68
N LYS A 263 17.08 -24.58 -4.19
CA LYS A 263 16.68 -25.74 -5.01
C LYS A 263 15.30 -25.52 -5.62
N ASP A 264 14.34 -25.10 -4.79
CA ASP A 264 12.96 -24.86 -5.22
C ASP A 264 12.88 -23.67 -6.18
N LEU A 265 13.68 -22.63 -5.96
CA LEU A 265 13.80 -21.50 -6.87
C LEU A 265 14.32 -21.92 -8.26
N LYS A 266 15.29 -22.83 -8.31
CA LYS A 266 15.80 -23.38 -9.58
C LYS A 266 14.77 -24.23 -10.31
N GLU A 267 14.01 -25.04 -9.58
CA GLU A 267 12.90 -25.84 -10.12
C GLU A 267 11.80 -24.95 -10.69
N MET A 268 11.37 -23.93 -9.93
CA MET A 268 10.41 -22.93 -10.39
C MET A 268 10.93 -22.22 -11.65
N ALA A 269 12.17 -21.75 -11.65
CA ALA A 269 12.77 -21.12 -12.84
C ALA A 269 12.80 -22.07 -14.06
N ALA A 270 12.93 -23.38 -13.86
CA ALA A 270 12.83 -24.36 -14.95
C ALA A 270 11.42 -24.46 -15.51
N LYS A 271 10.38 -24.45 -14.66
CA LYS A 271 8.98 -24.40 -15.09
C LYS A 271 8.67 -23.11 -15.84
N LEU A 272 9.16 -21.97 -15.34
CA LEU A 272 9.01 -20.67 -16.01
C LEU A 272 9.72 -20.60 -17.38
N ARG A 273 10.81 -21.36 -17.57
CA ARG A 273 11.43 -21.48 -18.91
C ARG A 273 10.52 -22.17 -19.93
N SER A 274 9.70 -23.13 -19.51
CA SER A 274 8.83 -23.89 -20.41
C SER A 274 7.50 -23.22 -20.76
N VAL A 275 7.12 -22.12 -20.11
CA VAL A 275 5.87 -21.40 -20.38
C VAL A 275 6.14 -20.13 -21.21
N ASN A 276 5.14 -19.70 -21.98
CA ASN A 276 5.21 -18.47 -22.78
C ASN A 276 4.66 -17.25 -22.04
N GLU A 277 4.00 -17.46 -20.91
CA GLU A 277 3.46 -16.40 -20.09
C GLU A 277 3.40 -16.83 -18.62
N PHE A 278 3.58 -15.87 -17.74
CA PHE A 278 3.37 -16.05 -16.31
C PHE A 278 2.99 -14.71 -15.71
N ALA A 279 2.19 -14.76 -14.66
CA ALA A 279 1.73 -13.58 -13.95
C ALA A 279 2.56 -13.36 -12.69
N VAL A 280 2.75 -12.10 -12.29
CA VAL A 280 3.65 -11.71 -11.20
C VAL A 280 3.00 -10.63 -10.36
N ASP A 281 3.17 -10.73 -9.04
CA ASP A 281 2.80 -9.71 -8.07
C ASP A 281 3.84 -9.68 -6.93
N LEU A 282 3.91 -8.58 -6.18
CA LEU A 282 4.89 -8.40 -5.09
C LEU A 282 4.26 -7.86 -3.82
N GLU A 283 4.75 -8.34 -2.67
CA GLU A 283 4.48 -7.71 -1.38
C GLU A 283 5.69 -6.89 -0.93
N HIS A 284 5.45 -5.62 -0.62
CA HIS A 284 6.50 -4.67 -0.23
C HIS A 284 6.25 -4.09 1.18
N ASN A 285 7.32 -3.94 1.96
CA ASN A 285 7.27 -3.28 3.27
C ASN A 285 8.21 -2.07 3.29
N GLN A 286 7.62 -0.89 3.51
CA GLN A 286 8.34 0.38 3.65
C GLN A 286 8.38 0.94 5.08
N TYR A 287 7.67 0.33 6.04
CA TYR A 287 7.52 0.92 7.38
C TYR A 287 8.83 0.89 8.19
N ARG A 288 9.62 -0.19 8.10
CA ARG A 288 10.91 -0.33 8.83
C ARG A 288 12.13 -0.33 7.92
N SER A 289 12.01 0.18 6.71
CA SER A 289 13.12 0.30 5.76
C SER A 289 12.97 1.59 4.95
N PHE A 290 14.01 2.40 4.89
CA PHE A 290 13.97 3.74 4.28
C PHE A 290 13.53 3.71 2.80
N GLN A 291 14.11 2.82 1.99
CA GLN A 291 13.65 2.60 0.61
C GLN A 291 12.60 1.47 0.51
N GLY A 292 12.29 0.81 1.63
CA GLY A 292 11.48 -0.39 1.68
C GLY A 292 12.20 -1.67 1.23
N LEU A 293 11.49 -2.79 1.30
CA LEU A 293 11.97 -4.13 0.94
C LEU A 293 10.82 -4.92 0.29
N THR A 294 11.08 -5.54 -0.85
CA THR A 294 10.20 -6.60 -1.35
C THR A 294 10.34 -7.82 -0.45
N CYS A 295 9.25 -8.18 0.21
CA CYS A 295 9.14 -9.25 1.21
C CYS A 295 8.64 -10.57 0.64
N LEU A 296 7.87 -10.49 -0.46
CA LEU A 296 7.32 -11.66 -1.14
C LEU A 296 7.19 -11.38 -2.64
N MET A 297 7.21 -12.46 -3.43
CA MET A 297 6.92 -12.41 -4.85
C MET A 297 6.02 -13.58 -5.20
N GLN A 298 4.87 -13.27 -5.78
CA GLN A 298 3.90 -14.21 -6.29
C GLN A 298 4.19 -14.44 -7.76
N ILE A 299 4.20 -15.71 -8.19
CA ILE A 299 4.27 -16.05 -9.61
C ILE A 299 3.25 -17.13 -9.91
N SER A 300 2.41 -16.89 -10.91
CA SER A 300 1.41 -17.86 -11.39
C SER A 300 1.68 -18.24 -12.83
N THR A 301 1.58 -19.53 -13.11
CA THR A 301 1.51 -20.07 -14.48
C THR A 301 0.08 -20.53 -14.74
N ARG A 302 -0.22 -20.98 -15.96
CA ARG A 302 -1.54 -21.58 -16.26
C ARG A 302 -1.85 -22.84 -15.43
N THR A 303 -0.86 -23.44 -14.77
CA THR A 303 -0.99 -24.75 -14.14
C THR A 303 -0.58 -24.81 -12.67
N GLU A 304 0.07 -23.79 -12.13
CA GLU A 304 0.67 -23.83 -10.79
C GLU A 304 1.03 -22.42 -10.30
N ASP A 305 0.90 -22.24 -8.98
CA ASP A 305 1.19 -21.01 -8.26
C ASP A 305 2.41 -21.15 -7.35
N PHE A 306 3.21 -20.10 -7.29
CA PHE A 306 4.42 -20.02 -6.49
C PHE A 306 4.40 -18.77 -5.61
N VAL A 307 4.86 -18.95 -4.37
CA VAL A 307 5.14 -17.85 -3.46
C VAL A 307 6.60 -17.91 -3.09
N VAL A 308 7.34 -16.87 -3.44
CA VAL A 308 8.79 -16.84 -3.26
C VAL A 308 9.12 -15.98 -2.05
N ASP A 309 9.84 -16.55 -1.08
CA ASP A 309 10.40 -15.78 0.03
C ASP A 309 11.58 -14.95 -0.46
N THR A 310 11.32 -13.68 -0.73
CA THR A 310 12.33 -12.78 -1.30
C THR A 310 13.31 -12.22 -0.28
N LEU A 311 13.03 -12.35 1.02
CA LEU A 311 13.97 -11.99 2.08
C LEU A 311 15.03 -13.08 2.20
N LYS A 312 14.60 -14.34 2.30
CA LYS A 312 15.51 -15.49 2.43
C LYS A 312 16.30 -15.76 1.15
N LEU A 313 15.67 -15.62 -0.01
CA LEU A 313 16.29 -15.89 -1.32
C LEU A 313 16.85 -14.64 -2.02
N ARG A 314 17.01 -13.53 -1.29
CA ARG A 314 17.32 -12.21 -1.82
C ARG A 314 18.42 -12.18 -2.88
N ILE A 315 19.57 -12.78 -2.58
CA ILE A 315 20.74 -12.79 -3.47
C ILE A 315 20.63 -13.81 -4.62
N HIS A 316 19.67 -14.74 -4.55
CA HIS A 316 19.49 -15.83 -5.50
C HIS A 316 18.41 -15.54 -6.54
N ILE A 317 17.45 -14.65 -6.23
CA ILE A 317 16.35 -14.29 -7.13
C ILE A 317 16.87 -13.69 -8.45
N GLY A 318 17.67 -12.64 -8.38
CA GLY A 318 18.24 -11.99 -9.55
C GLY A 318 18.96 -12.98 -10.49
N PRO A 319 19.97 -13.74 -10.01
CA PRO A 319 20.68 -14.72 -10.82
C PRO A 319 19.80 -15.78 -11.51
N HIS A 320 18.65 -16.15 -10.92
CA HIS A 320 17.81 -17.22 -11.46
C HIS A 320 16.63 -16.74 -12.30
N LEU A 321 16.10 -15.54 -12.05
CA LEU A 321 14.91 -15.02 -12.71
C LEU A 321 15.18 -13.93 -13.75
N ARG A 322 16.32 -13.23 -13.68
CA ARG A 322 16.61 -12.08 -14.56
C ARG A 322 16.44 -12.36 -16.04
N GLU A 323 16.97 -13.49 -16.52
CA GLU A 323 16.89 -13.83 -17.95
C GLU A 323 15.45 -14.16 -18.39
N LEU A 324 14.64 -14.73 -17.49
CA LEU A 324 13.22 -15.03 -17.77
C LEU A 324 12.39 -13.75 -17.92
N PHE A 325 12.62 -12.77 -17.04
CA PHE A 325 11.91 -11.50 -17.09
C PHE A 325 12.37 -10.62 -18.26
N LYS A 326 13.65 -10.73 -18.66
CA LYS A 326 14.21 -10.06 -19.84
C LYS A 326 13.81 -10.71 -21.17
N ASP A 327 13.37 -11.97 -21.18
CA ASP A 327 13.02 -12.69 -22.39
C ASP A 327 11.77 -12.08 -23.08
N PRO A 328 11.88 -11.52 -24.29
CA PRO A 328 10.75 -10.92 -25.00
C PRO A 328 9.71 -11.95 -25.47
N SER A 329 10.09 -13.23 -25.59
CA SER A 329 9.15 -14.29 -25.99
C SER A 329 8.18 -14.68 -24.87
N LYS A 330 8.46 -14.24 -23.64
CA LYS A 330 7.65 -14.55 -22.46
C LYS A 330 6.84 -13.33 -22.05
N ARG A 331 5.51 -13.43 -22.00
CA ARG A 331 4.67 -12.36 -21.46
C ARG A 331 4.72 -12.38 -19.93
N LYS A 332 4.97 -11.23 -19.30
CA LYS A 332 4.81 -11.05 -17.86
C LYS A 332 3.53 -10.29 -17.63
N VAL A 333 2.55 -10.90 -16.97
CA VAL A 333 1.26 -10.26 -16.67
C VAL A 333 1.33 -9.70 -15.26
N MET A 334 1.08 -8.41 -15.09
CA MET A 334 1.04 -7.75 -13.78
C MET A 334 -0.12 -6.77 -13.75
N HIS A 335 -0.47 -6.23 -12.58
CA HIS A 335 -1.56 -5.27 -12.44
C HIS A 335 -1.06 -4.00 -11.75
N GLY A 336 -1.05 -2.86 -12.44
CA GLY A 336 -0.61 -1.60 -11.85
C GLY A 336 0.86 -1.64 -11.43
N ALA A 337 1.73 -2.12 -12.31
CA ALA A 337 3.09 -2.55 -11.98
C ALA A 337 4.11 -1.40 -11.79
N ASP A 338 3.66 -0.15 -11.77
CA ASP A 338 4.53 1.04 -11.74
C ASP A 338 5.58 0.98 -10.61
N LYS A 339 5.16 0.54 -9.42
CA LYS A 339 6.07 0.38 -8.27
C LYS A 339 6.84 -0.94 -8.33
N ASP A 340 6.20 -2.02 -8.77
CA ASP A 340 6.83 -3.34 -8.85
C ASP A 340 8.04 -3.35 -9.76
N ILE A 341 7.96 -2.65 -10.89
CA ILE A 341 9.08 -2.52 -11.82
C ILE A 341 10.29 -1.88 -11.14
N VAL A 342 10.07 -0.82 -10.35
CA VAL A 342 11.16 -0.16 -9.59
C VAL A 342 11.72 -1.09 -8.52
N TRP A 343 10.84 -1.81 -7.81
CA TRP A 343 11.27 -2.75 -6.79
C TRP A 343 12.06 -3.92 -7.37
N LEU A 344 11.61 -4.56 -8.45
CA LEU A 344 12.33 -5.64 -9.14
C LEU A 344 13.74 -5.22 -9.55
N GLN A 345 13.89 -4.01 -10.07
CA GLN A 345 15.18 -3.46 -10.49
C GLN A 345 16.08 -3.19 -9.29
N ARG A 346 15.58 -2.46 -8.29
CA ARG A 346 16.34 -2.09 -7.09
C ARG A 346 16.78 -3.32 -6.29
N ASP A 347 15.87 -4.25 -6.10
CA ASP A 347 15.99 -5.32 -5.13
C ASP A 347 16.72 -6.54 -5.68
N PHE A 348 16.51 -6.84 -6.96
CA PHE A 348 16.99 -8.08 -7.59
C PHE A 348 17.75 -7.85 -8.90
N GLY A 349 17.83 -6.60 -9.39
CA GLY A 349 18.40 -6.29 -10.70
C GLY A 349 17.63 -6.96 -11.84
N ILE A 350 16.30 -7.13 -11.67
CA ILE A 350 15.41 -7.72 -12.65
C ILE A 350 14.81 -6.60 -13.50
N TYR A 351 14.84 -6.80 -14.82
CA TYR A 351 14.24 -5.89 -15.80
C TYR A 351 13.18 -6.66 -16.56
N VAL A 352 12.03 -6.05 -16.78
CA VAL A 352 10.87 -6.70 -17.40
C VAL A 352 10.77 -6.26 -18.86
N CYS A 353 10.72 -7.24 -19.75
CA CYS A 353 10.44 -7.07 -21.18
C CYS A 353 9.13 -7.77 -21.52
N ASN A 354 8.32 -7.30 -22.48
CA ASN A 354 7.00 -7.90 -22.77
C ASN A 354 6.10 -7.97 -21.51
N LEU A 355 5.97 -6.82 -20.83
CA LEU A 355 5.02 -6.62 -19.75
C LEU A 355 3.62 -6.37 -20.34
N PHE A 356 2.63 -7.09 -19.84
CA PHE A 356 1.22 -6.79 -20.05
C PHE A 356 0.62 -6.34 -18.71
N ASP A 357 0.36 -5.04 -18.59
CA ASP A 357 -0.23 -4.46 -17.38
C ASP A 357 -1.75 -4.42 -17.50
N THR A 358 -2.44 -5.22 -16.67
CA THR A 358 -3.90 -5.33 -16.70
C THR A 358 -4.62 -4.11 -16.13
N GLY A 359 -3.97 -3.31 -15.29
CA GLY A 359 -4.49 -2.03 -14.81
C GLY A 359 -4.47 -0.96 -15.90
N GLN A 360 -3.44 -0.97 -16.75
CA GLN A 360 -3.43 -0.13 -17.96
C GLN A 360 -4.45 -0.63 -18.99
N ALA A 361 -4.55 -1.95 -19.17
CA ALA A 361 -5.53 -2.55 -20.08
C ALA A 361 -6.98 -2.21 -19.66
N SER A 362 -7.31 -2.26 -18.36
CA SER A 362 -8.65 -1.92 -17.87
C SER A 362 -9.03 -0.46 -18.16
N LYS A 363 -8.06 0.46 -18.05
CA LYS A 363 -8.24 1.88 -18.40
C LYS A 363 -8.54 2.05 -19.88
N VAL A 364 -7.75 1.41 -20.75
CA VAL A 364 -7.96 1.47 -22.22
C VAL A 364 -9.32 0.88 -22.60
N LEU A 365 -9.74 -0.20 -21.93
CA LEU A 365 -11.04 -0.83 -22.12
C LEU A 365 -12.21 -0.05 -21.50
N GLN A 366 -11.93 1.04 -20.77
CA GLN A 366 -12.92 1.88 -20.09
C GLN A 366 -13.85 1.08 -19.17
N LEU A 367 -13.27 0.15 -18.39
CA LEU A 367 -14.01 -0.58 -17.37
C LEU A 367 -14.47 0.37 -16.25
N GLU A 368 -15.51 -0.02 -15.53
CA GLU A 368 -16.09 0.81 -14.47
C GLU A 368 -15.09 1.11 -13.35
N ARG A 369 -14.21 0.15 -13.05
CA ARG A 369 -13.11 0.30 -12.11
C ARG A 369 -11.86 -0.40 -12.63
N ASN A 370 -10.71 0.05 -12.16
CA ASN A 370 -9.40 -0.41 -12.61
C ASN A 370 -8.63 -1.19 -11.54
N SER A 371 -9.24 -1.47 -10.38
CA SER A 371 -8.56 -2.20 -9.30
C SER A 371 -8.51 -3.71 -9.58
N LEU A 372 -7.46 -4.37 -9.09
CA LEU A 372 -7.33 -5.82 -9.19
C LEU A 372 -8.54 -6.54 -8.58
N GLU A 373 -9.01 -6.06 -7.42
CA GLU A 373 -10.24 -6.57 -6.77
C GLU A 373 -11.43 -6.53 -7.73
N TYR A 374 -11.63 -5.43 -8.45
CA TYR A 374 -12.72 -5.32 -9.40
C TYR A 374 -12.55 -6.30 -10.55
N LEU A 375 -11.35 -6.45 -11.11
CA LEU A 375 -11.12 -7.40 -12.20
C LEU A 375 -11.33 -8.85 -11.76
N LEU A 376 -10.85 -9.22 -10.58
CA LEU A 376 -11.07 -10.55 -9.99
C LEU A 376 -12.57 -10.84 -9.78
N HIS A 377 -13.31 -9.87 -9.26
CA HIS A 377 -14.74 -10.03 -9.07
C HIS A 377 -15.50 -10.07 -10.41
N HIS A 378 -15.16 -9.18 -11.35
CA HIS A 378 -15.85 -9.03 -12.62
C HIS A 378 -15.61 -10.21 -13.58
N PHE A 379 -14.37 -10.69 -13.70
CA PHE A 379 -14.00 -11.74 -14.64
C PHE A 379 -13.94 -13.15 -14.03
N CYS A 380 -13.58 -13.24 -12.75
CA CYS A 380 -13.37 -14.53 -12.07
C CYS A 380 -14.44 -14.85 -11.02
N GLU A 381 -15.34 -13.91 -10.69
CA GLU A 381 -16.34 -14.05 -9.62
C GLU A 381 -15.70 -14.30 -8.24
N VAL A 382 -14.48 -13.80 -8.03
CA VAL A 382 -13.71 -13.94 -6.79
C VAL A 382 -13.71 -12.62 -6.01
N SER A 383 -14.11 -12.67 -4.73
CA SER A 383 -13.95 -11.53 -3.81
C SER A 383 -12.55 -11.53 -3.20
N ALA A 384 -11.76 -10.48 -3.49
CA ALA A 384 -10.44 -10.33 -2.89
C ALA A 384 -10.53 -10.12 -1.37
N ASN A 385 -9.69 -10.81 -0.60
CA ASN A 385 -9.56 -10.55 0.83
C ASN A 385 -8.54 -9.43 1.07
N LYS A 386 -9.00 -8.28 1.54
CA LYS A 386 -8.14 -7.10 1.85
C LYS A 386 -7.51 -7.15 3.23
N GLU A 387 -7.89 -8.09 4.08
CA GLU A 387 -7.52 -8.08 5.52
C GLU A 387 -6.01 -8.09 5.76
N TYR A 388 -5.22 -8.67 4.85
CA TYR A 388 -3.77 -8.84 5.02
C TYR A 388 -2.93 -8.03 4.02
N GLN A 389 -3.53 -7.19 3.18
CA GLN A 389 -2.78 -6.36 2.23
C GLN A 389 -1.77 -5.46 2.96
N ASN A 390 -2.16 -4.93 4.12
CA ASN A 390 -1.32 -4.08 4.95
C ASN A 390 -0.62 -4.84 6.08
N ALA A 391 -0.62 -6.17 6.07
CA ALA A 391 0.06 -6.95 7.11
C ALA A 391 1.58 -6.79 7.06
N ASP A 392 2.25 -7.04 8.19
CA ASP A 392 3.72 -7.04 8.23
C ASP A 392 4.29 -8.28 7.50
N TRP A 393 4.45 -8.18 6.18
CA TRP A 393 4.99 -9.26 5.30
C TRP A 393 6.44 -9.69 5.62
N ARG A 394 7.09 -9.07 6.60
CA ARG A 394 8.37 -9.53 7.15
C ARG A 394 8.20 -10.71 8.11
N LEU A 395 6.97 -11.01 8.55
CA LEU A 395 6.69 -12.09 9.50
C LEU A 395 7.10 -13.46 8.93
N ARG A 396 7.87 -14.22 9.72
CA ARG A 396 8.30 -15.59 9.41
C ARG A 396 8.15 -16.50 10.63
N PRO A 397 7.74 -17.78 10.46
CA PRO A 397 7.19 -18.35 9.22
C PRO A 397 5.90 -17.64 8.80
N ILE A 398 5.59 -17.65 7.50
CA ILE A 398 4.40 -16.96 6.98
C ILE A 398 3.15 -17.70 7.48
N PRO A 399 2.22 -17.06 8.21
CA PRO A 399 1.00 -17.71 8.69
C PRO A 399 0.11 -18.19 7.54
N ASP A 400 -0.57 -19.31 7.73
CA ASP A 400 -1.49 -19.89 6.72
C ASP A 400 -2.61 -18.91 6.34
N GLU A 401 -3.03 -18.04 7.26
CA GLU A 401 -4.01 -16.98 6.98
C GLU A 401 -3.47 -15.93 6.01
N MET A 402 -2.18 -15.58 6.12
CA MET A 402 -1.54 -14.71 5.12
C MET A 402 -1.36 -15.48 3.81
N LEU A 403 -1.01 -16.77 3.85
CA LEU A 403 -0.98 -17.58 2.63
C LEU A 403 -2.37 -17.71 1.96
N SER A 404 -3.46 -17.53 2.72
CA SER A 404 -4.80 -17.53 2.14
C SER A 404 -5.08 -16.35 1.22
N ILE A 405 -4.28 -15.27 1.24
CA ILE A 405 -4.42 -14.23 0.23
C ILE A 405 -4.14 -14.79 -1.16
N PHE A 406 -3.28 -15.81 -1.30
CA PHE A 406 -3.04 -16.49 -2.58
C PHE A 406 -4.28 -17.23 -3.08
N ASN A 407 -5.18 -17.59 -2.18
CA ASN A 407 -6.48 -18.14 -2.55
C ASN A 407 -7.46 -17.07 -3.08
N THR A 408 -7.16 -15.78 -2.97
CA THR A 408 -8.09 -14.71 -3.37
C THR A 408 -7.49 -13.65 -4.30
N GLN A 409 -6.17 -13.49 -4.26
CA GLN A 409 -5.35 -12.59 -5.07
C GLN A 409 -4.37 -13.38 -5.95
N GLY A 410 -4.30 -14.71 -5.78
CA GLY A 410 -3.49 -15.59 -6.63
C GLY A 410 -3.79 -15.30 -8.09
N VAL A 411 -2.72 -15.06 -8.83
CA VAL A 411 -2.73 -14.29 -10.07
C VAL A 411 -3.30 -15.15 -11.19
N GLN A 412 -4.62 -15.33 -11.15
CA GLN A 412 -5.44 -16.08 -12.07
C GLN A 412 -5.85 -15.25 -13.31
N MET A 413 -4.90 -14.47 -13.86
CA MET A 413 -5.10 -13.68 -15.09
C MET A 413 -4.69 -14.48 -16.33
#